data_AF-L8GYK8-F1
#
_entry.id   AF-L8GYK8-F1
#
_cell.length_a   1.000
_cell.length_b   1.000
_cell.length_c   1.000
_cell.angle_alpha   90.00
_cell.angle_beta   90.00
_cell.angle_gamma   90.00
#
_symmetry.space_group_name_H-M   'P 1'
#
loop_
_entity.id
_entity.type
_entity.pdbx_description
1 polymer ?
#
loop_
_entity_poly.entity_id
_entity_poly.type
_entity_poly.pdbx_seq_one_letter_code
_entity_poly.pdbx_strand_id
1 'polypeptide(L)'
;MGDRGHKRAYLYHWTYEADWFPNHYGAWHNEDVVYLTQQGCVLNAPTPYCNVFTPQTTPASMPLVSKLQGFWSAFAAKGKPDVRGWDAYTHVVGRKGKPHYLSIESPTSFQVKSSPIQVSQCAFLNTRV
;
A
#
# COMPACT_ATOMS: atom_id res chain seq x y z
N MET A 1 11.07 -24.04 -23.02
CA MET A 1 11.78 -22.75 -22.87
C MET A 1 10.99 -21.90 -21.89
N GLY A 2 11.26 -22.04 -20.60
CA GLY A 2 10.57 -21.28 -19.55
C GLY A 2 11.35 -20.00 -19.27
N ASP A 3 10.69 -18.85 -19.44
CA ASP A 3 11.19 -17.57 -18.96
C ASP A 3 11.59 -17.75 -17.49
N ARG A 4 12.88 -17.55 -17.15
CA ARG A 4 13.36 -17.62 -15.76
C ARG A 4 12.78 -16.39 -15.07
N GLY A 5 11.51 -16.50 -14.66
CA GLY A 5 10.65 -15.40 -14.29
C GLY A 5 11.29 -14.53 -13.24
N HIS A 6 11.75 -13.35 -13.67
CA HIS A 6 12.13 -12.30 -12.74
C HIS A 6 10.93 -12.03 -11.82
N LYS A 7 11.09 -12.33 -10.53
CA LYS A 7 10.08 -12.01 -9.51
C LYS A 7 9.84 -10.51 -9.57
N ARG A 8 8.62 -10.11 -9.93
CA ARG A 8 8.21 -8.70 -9.97
C ARG A 8 7.75 -8.30 -8.59
N ALA A 9 8.32 -7.22 -8.06
CA ALA A 9 7.85 -6.58 -6.86
C ALA A 9 7.07 -5.32 -7.25
N TYR A 10 6.03 -4.98 -6.51
CA TYR A 10 5.31 -3.71 -6.64
C TYR A 10 5.30 -3.05 -5.27
N LEU A 11 5.62 -1.77 -5.23
CA LEU A 11 5.75 -1.01 -3.98
C LEU A 11 4.66 0.07 -3.93
N TYR A 12 3.94 0.15 -2.82
CA TYR A 12 3.07 1.28 -2.50
C TYR A 12 3.51 1.91 -1.18
N HIS A 13 3.10 3.15 -0.96
CA HIS A 13 3.31 3.89 0.29
C HIS A 13 1.97 4.41 0.77
N TRP A 14 1.61 4.02 1.99
CA TRP A 14 0.38 4.44 2.65
C TRP A 14 0.66 5.66 3.52
N THR A 15 0.08 6.81 3.15
CA THR A 15 0.14 8.05 3.94
C THR A 15 -1.23 8.66 4.14
N TYR A 16 -2.29 7.90 3.84
CA TYR A 16 -3.65 8.33 4.09
C TYR A 16 -3.87 8.41 5.61
N GLU A 17 -4.37 9.56 6.06
CA GLU A 17 -4.75 9.80 7.44
C GLU A 17 -6.24 9.54 7.59
N ALA A 18 -6.60 8.40 8.17
CA ALA A 18 -7.97 8.08 8.50
C ALA A 18 -8.59 9.12 9.46
N ASP A 19 -9.81 9.56 9.13
CA ASP A 19 -10.63 10.47 9.93
C ASP A 19 -11.08 9.88 11.28
N TRP A 20 -11.12 8.55 11.38
CA TRP A 20 -11.51 7.82 12.58
C TRP A 20 -10.35 7.43 13.49
N PHE A 21 -9.10 7.66 13.09
CA PHE A 21 -7.94 7.47 13.97
C PHE A 21 -7.68 8.78 14.72
N PRO A 22 -7.60 8.79 16.07
CA PRO A 22 -7.58 10.03 16.84
C PRO A 22 -6.38 10.93 16.47
N ASN A 23 -6.66 12.20 16.15
CA ASN A 23 -5.80 13.40 16.07
C ASN A 23 -4.27 13.21 16.11
N HIS A 24 -3.73 12.39 15.21
CA HIS A 24 -2.29 12.18 15.07
C HIS A 24 -1.90 12.30 13.60
N TYR A 25 -0.76 12.94 13.35
CA TYR A 25 -0.22 13.11 12.00
C TYR A 25 0.34 11.78 11.48
N GLY A 26 -0.05 11.43 10.26
CA GLY A 26 0.46 10.29 9.53
C GLY A 26 -0.36 9.01 9.63
N ALA A 27 0.06 8.05 8.81
CA ALA A 27 -0.50 6.72 8.67
C ALA A 27 0.01 5.77 9.76
N TRP A 28 -0.88 4.94 10.31
CA TRP A 28 -0.53 3.96 11.34
C TRP A 28 -0.22 2.59 10.75
N HIS A 29 0.60 1.84 11.47
CA HIS A 29 0.90 0.45 11.10
C HIS A 29 -0.38 -0.40 11.14
N ASN A 30 -0.59 -1.22 10.10
CA ASN A 30 -1.78 -2.06 9.87
C ASN A 30 -3.09 -1.32 9.52
N GLU A 31 -3.05 0.00 9.33
CA GLU A 31 -4.25 0.75 8.94
C GLU A 31 -4.78 0.35 7.56
N ASP A 32 -3.90 0.11 6.60
CA ASP A 32 -4.22 -0.33 5.24
C ASP A 32 -4.93 -1.69 5.19
N VAL A 33 -4.59 -2.61 6.11
CA VAL A 33 -5.21 -3.93 6.25
C VAL A 33 -6.71 -3.82 6.56
N VAL A 34 -7.10 -2.81 7.33
CA VAL A 34 -8.51 -2.58 7.68
C VAL A 34 -9.33 -2.25 6.44
N TYR A 35 -8.78 -1.40 5.56
CA TYR A 35 -9.41 -1.03 4.29
C TYR A 35 -9.37 -2.16 3.25
N LEU A 36 -8.34 -3.01 3.27
CA LEU A 36 -8.25 -4.16 2.36
C LEU A 36 -9.32 -5.21 2.65
N THR A 37 -9.46 -5.58 3.93
CA THR A 37 -10.30 -6.70 4.34
C THR A 37 -11.77 -6.31 4.50
N GLN A 38 -12.08 -5.01 4.64
CA GLN A 38 -13.37 -4.51 5.13
C GLN A 38 -13.76 -5.11 6.49
N GLN A 39 -12.81 -5.72 7.19
CA GLN A 39 -13.05 -6.39 8.45
C GLN A 39 -12.65 -5.47 9.59
N GLY A 40 -13.45 -4.42 9.80
CA GLY A 40 -13.31 -3.56 10.99
C GLY A 40 -13.35 -4.36 12.31
N CYS A 41 -13.91 -5.57 12.31
CA CYS A 41 -14.00 -6.46 13.48
C CYS A 41 -12.90 -7.52 13.61
N VAL A 42 -12.08 -7.81 12.58
CA VAL A 42 -11.21 -9.02 12.61
C VAL A 42 -9.87 -8.81 13.31
N LEU A 43 -9.52 -7.58 13.66
CA LEU A 43 -8.35 -7.35 14.52
C LEU A 43 -8.60 -7.63 16.01
N ASN A 44 -9.79 -8.05 16.43
CA ASN A 44 -10.09 -8.38 17.83
C ASN A 44 -10.56 -9.84 18.02
N ALA A 45 -9.65 -10.64 18.56
CA ALA A 45 -9.93 -11.93 19.18
C ALA A 45 -10.75 -11.75 20.50
N PRO A 46 -11.30 -12.83 21.10
CA PRO A 46 -12.60 -12.83 21.77
C PRO A 46 -12.60 -12.20 23.17
N THR A 47 -13.24 -11.05 23.34
CA THR A 47 -13.72 -10.51 24.65
C THR A 47 -14.75 -9.39 24.37
N PRO A 48 -15.63 -9.00 25.31
CA PRO A 48 -16.92 -8.33 25.02
C PRO A 48 -16.82 -6.84 24.62
N TYR A 49 -15.65 -6.38 24.18
CA TYR A 49 -15.33 -4.99 23.89
C TYR A 49 -15.25 -4.69 22.38
N CYS A 50 -16.22 -5.16 21.59
CA CYS A 50 -16.36 -4.86 20.15
C CYS A 50 -16.59 -3.37 19.81
N ASN A 51 -16.29 -2.43 20.69
CA ASN A 51 -16.83 -1.08 20.64
C ASN A 51 -15.80 0.05 20.45
N VAL A 52 -14.53 -0.21 20.11
CA VAL A 52 -13.54 0.90 20.09
C VAL A 52 -12.94 1.21 18.72
N PHE A 53 -12.77 0.27 17.79
CA PHE A 53 -12.08 0.56 16.52
C PHE A 53 -12.60 -0.26 15.34
N THR A 54 -13.91 -0.40 15.21
CA THR A 54 -14.49 -0.73 13.90
C THR A 54 -14.61 0.58 13.14
N PRO A 55 -13.72 0.93 12.20
CA PRO A 55 -14.10 1.95 11.24
C PRO A 55 -15.34 1.43 10.56
N GLN A 56 -16.46 2.11 10.78
CA GLN A 56 -17.53 2.04 9.80
C GLN A 56 -16.89 2.57 8.53
N THR A 57 -16.61 1.67 7.60
CA THR A 57 -16.21 2.00 6.25
C THR A 57 -17.24 3.00 5.72
N THR A 58 -16.92 4.29 5.78
CA THR A 58 -17.86 5.33 5.39
C THR A 58 -18.02 5.29 3.88
N PRO A 59 -19.15 5.76 3.32
CA PRO A 59 -19.28 5.94 1.87
C PRO A 59 -18.10 6.71 1.25
N ALA A 60 -17.48 7.63 2.00
CA ALA A 60 -16.31 8.40 1.57
C ALA A 60 -15.03 7.55 1.44
N SER A 61 -14.91 6.48 2.23
CA SER A 61 -13.78 5.55 2.19
C SER A 61 -13.98 4.37 1.22
N MET A 62 -15.22 4.12 0.76
CA MET A 62 -15.51 3.03 -0.19
C MET A 62 -14.68 3.06 -1.49
N PRO A 63 -14.37 4.23 -2.09
CA PRO A 63 -13.45 4.30 -3.22
C PRO A 63 -12.06 3.71 -2.91
N LEU A 64 -11.54 3.95 -1.70
CA LEU A 64 -10.25 3.40 -1.25
C LEU A 64 -10.28 1.88 -1.19
N VAL A 65 -11.30 1.35 -0.52
CA VAL A 65 -11.52 -0.08 -0.33
C VAL A 65 -11.63 -0.80 -1.66
N SER A 66 -12.52 -0.32 -2.53
CA SER A 66 -12.73 -0.88 -3.87
C SER A 66 -11.43 -0.90 -4.67
N LYS A 67 -10.65 0.18 -4.56
CA LYS A 67 -9.39 0.33 -5.28
C LYS A 67 -8.31 -0.63 -4.75
N LEU A 68 -8.15 -0.75 -3.43
CA LEU A 68 -7.21 -1.70 -2.81
C LEU A 68 -7.58 -3.15 -3.16
N GLN A 69 -8.84 -3.54 -2.98
CA GLN A 69 -9.31 -4.88 -3.33
C GLN A 69 -9.10 -5.17 -4.82
N GLY A 70 -9.30 -4.18 -5.69
CA GLY A 70 -9.00 -4.26 -7.11
C GLY A 70 -7.52 -4.51 -7.40
N PHE A 71 -6.59 -3.82 -6.70
CA PHE A 71 -5.16 -4.03 -6.85
C PHE A 71 -4.75 -5.45 -6.50
N TRP A 72 -5.16 -5.92 -5.32
CA TRP A 72 -4.80 -7.23 -4.81
C TRP A 72 -5.44 -8.36 -5.64
N SER A 73 -6.70 -8.18 -6.07
CA SER A 73 -7.37 -9.15 -6.96
C SER A 73 -6.69 -9.24 -8.32
N ALA A 74 -6.33 -8.10 -8.92
CA ALA A 74 -5.59 -8.07 -10.18
C ALA A 74 -4.20 -8.69 -10.04
N PHE A 75 -3.50 -8.40 -8.95
CA PHE A 75 -2.19 -8.98 -8.67
C PHE A 75 -2.27 -10.50 -8.51
N ALA A 76 -3.24 -11.01 -7.75
CA ALA A 76 -3.47 -12.44 -7.58
C ALA A 76 -3.81 -13.14 -8.91
N ALA A 77 -4.64 -12.50 -9.75
CA ALA A 77 -5.09 -13.10 -11.01
C ALA A 77 -4.05 -13.02 -12.15
N LYS A 78 -3.26 -11.93 -12.22
CA LYS A 78 -2.45 -11.58 -13.39
C LYS A 78 -0.96 -11.38 -13.07
N GLY A 79 -0.56 -11.47 -11.80
CA GLY A 79 0.80 -11.17 -11.35
C GLY A 79 1.19 -9.69 -11.47
N LYS A 80 0.22 -8.79 -11.69
CA LYS A 80 0.40 -7.33 -11.74
C LYS A 80 -0.85 -6.59 -11.25
N PRO A 81 -0.71 -5.48 -10.51
CA PRO A 81 -1.84 -4.62 -10.16
C PRO A 81 -2.37 -3.90 -11.41
N ASP A 82 -3.67 -3.59 -11.42
CA ASP A 82 -4.33 -2.88 -12.53
C ASP A 82 -4.32 -1.37 -12.30
N VAL A 83 -3.12 -0.79 -12.34
CA VAL A 83 -2.89 0.66 -12.21
C VAL A 83 -2.00 1.14 -13.33
N ARG A 84 -2.49 2.10 -14.11
CA ARG A 84 -1.73 2.70 -15.20
C ARG A 84 -0.44 3.35 -14.67
N GLY A 85 0.70 2.95 -15.21
CA GLY A 85 2.01 3.51 -14.88
C GLY A 85 2.62 3.00 -13.58
N TRP A 86 1.96 2.08 -12.85
CA TRP A 86 2.57 1.41 -11.70
C TRP A 86 3.33 0.17 -12.20
N ASP A 87 4.55 0.40 -12.66
CA ASP A 87 5.42 -0.66 -13.14
C ASP A 87 6.07 -1.43 -11.97
N ALA A 88 6.74 -2.53 -12.30
CA ALA A 88 7.46 -3.31 -11.30
C ALA A 88 8.59 -2.48 -10.69
N TYR A 89 8.69 -2.52 -9.37
CA TYR A 89 9.72 -1.84 -8.60
C TYR A 89 11.11 -2.31 -9.04
N THR A 90 11.98 -1.34 -9.31
CA THR A 90 13.40 -1.55 -9.56
C THR A 90 14.21 -0.81 -8.51
N HIS A 91 15.15 -1.51 -7.88
CA HIS A 91 16.12 -0.92 -6.96
C HIS A 91 17.27 -0.21 -7.71
N VAL A 92 17.40 -0.45 -9.01
CA VAL A 92 18.50 0.08 -9.83
C VAL A 92 18.16 1.50 -10.28
N VAL A 93 18.86 2.48 -9.70
CA VAL A 93 18.92 3.85 -10.20
C VAL A 93 19.85 3.85 -11.43
N GLY A 94 19.31 3.58 -12.62
CA GLY A 94 20.06 3.51 -13.86
C GLY A 94 19.24 3.90 -15.09
N ARG A 95 19.80 3.74 -16.31
CA ARG A 95 19.22 4.17 -17.61
C ARG A 95 17.78 3.68 -17.90
N LYS A 96 17.20 2.77 -17.10
CA LYS A 96 15.88 2.16 -17.34
C LYS A 96 14.77 2.59 -16.38
N GLY A 97 15.02 3.51 -15.44
CA GLY A 97 13.95 4.10 -14.63
C GLY A 97 14.41 4.54 -13.25
N LYS A 98 13.66 5.48 -12.66
CA LYS A 98 13.83 5.86 -11.25
C LYS A 98 12.98 4.91 -10.39
N PRO A 99 13.46 4.50 -9.20
CA PRO A 99 12.63 3.81 -8.22
C PRO A 99 11.37 4.62 -7.96
N HIS A 100 10.23 3.95 -7.97
CA HIS A 100 8.91 4.55 -7.82
C HIS A 100 8.01 3.67 -6.95
N TYR A 101 6.99 4.27 -6.36
CA TYR A 101 5.94 3.57 -5.62
C TYR A 101 4.58 4.18 -5.96
N LEU A 102 3.51 3.42 -5.71
CA LEU A 102 2.16 3.98 -5.71
C LEU A 102 1.89 4.69 -4.39
N SER A 103 1.71 6.01 -4.41
CA SER A 103 1.31 6.80 -3.25
C SER A 103 -0.18 6.71 -3.04
N ILE A 104 -0.60 6.41 -1.81
CA ILE A 104 -2.00 6.36 -1.38
C ILE A 104 -2.16 7.41 -0.27
N GLU A 105 -2.64 8.59 -0.67
CA GLU A 105 -2.73 9.79 0.20
C GLU A 105 -4.15 10.09 0.64
N SER A 106 -5.14 9.65 -0.13
CA SER A 106 -6.55 9.86 0.16
C SER A 106 -7.38 8.77 -0.51
N PRO A 107 -8.69 8.68 -0.21
CA PRO A 107 -9.55 7.67 -0.83
C PRO A 107 -9.64 7.74 -2.36
N THR A 108 -9.23 8.85 -2.95
CA THR A 108 -9.32 9.10 -4.40
C THR A 108 -7.97 9.44 -5.05
N SER A 109 -6.89 9.62 -4.28
CA SER A 109 -5.57 9.99 -4.78
C SER A 109 -4.61 8.80 -4.80
N PHE A 110 -4.39 8.26 -6.00
CA PHE A 110 -3.47 7.16 -6.28
C PHE A 110 -2.47 7.59 -7.34
N GLN A 111 -1.25 7.97 -6.92
CA GLN A 111 -0.26 8.57 -7.81
C GLN A 111 1.05 7.79 -7.76
N VAL A 112 1.65 7.53 -8.92
CA VAL A 112 2.99 6.95 -8.97
C VAL A 112 4.01 8.05 -8.72
N LYS A 113 4.73 7.97 -7.61
CA LYS A 113 5.74 8.94 -7.18
C LYS A 113 7.13 8.31 -7.19
N SER A 114 8.17 9.13 -7.29
CA SER A 114 9.55 8.66 -7.13
C SER A 114 9.84 8.31 -5.67
N SER A 115 10.79 7.40 -5.45
CA SER A 115 11.17 6.88 -4.13
C SER A 115 12.56 7.38 -3.65
N PRO A 116 12.86 8.69 -3.66
CA PRO A 116 14.22 9.17 -3.35
C PRO A 116 14.65 8.85 -1.91
N ILE A 117 13.71 8.87 -0.96
CA ILE A 117 13.99 8.54 0.44
C ILE A 117 14.35 7.06 0.59
N GLN A 118 13.61 6.16 -0.05
CA GLN A 118 13.93 4.73 -0.04
C GLN A 118 15.28 4.45 -0.71
N VAL A 119 15.64 5.19 -1.76
CA VAL A 119 16.99 5.12 -2.36
C VAL A 119 18.06 5.49 -1.34
N SER A 120 17.87 6.60 -0.60
CA SER A 120 18.80 7.04 0.44
C SER A 120 18.89 6.05 1.61
N GLN A 121 17.76 5.48 2.05
CA GLN A 121 17.71 4.46 3.09
C GLN A 121 18.44 3.18 2.67
N CYS A 122 18.18 2.69 1.46
CA CYS A 122 18.89 1.53 0.91
C CYS A 122 20.40 1.79 0.82
N ALA A 123 20.82 2.97 0.36
CA ALA A 123 22.23 3.34 0.32
C ALA A 123 22.85 3.31 1.73
N PHE A 124 22.20 3.90 2.72
CA PHE A 124 22.66 3.91 4.11
C PHE A 124 22.73 2.51 4.75
N LEU A 125 21.73 1.66 4.51
CA LEU A 125 21.72 0.30 5.05
C LEU A 125 22.79 -0.58 4.39
N ASN A 126 23.03 -0.39 3.09
CA ASN A 126 24.04 -1.14 2.35
C ASN A 126 25.49 -0.71 2.65
N THR A 127 25.73 0.45 3.26
CA THR A 127 27.08 0.85 3.70
C THR A 127 27.46 0.31 5.08
N ARG A 128 26.54 -0.34 5.79
CA ARG A 128 26.77 -0.92 7.13
C ARG A 128 26.92 -2.45 7.14
N VAL A 129 27.08 -3.05 5.96
CA VAL A 129 27.49 -4.46 5.76
C VAL A 129 28.95 -4.47 5.34
#